data_AF-A0A969I3Y3-F1
#
_entry.id   AF-A0A969I3Y3-F1
#
_cell.length_a   1.000
_cell.length_b   1.000
_cell.length_c   1.000
_cell.angle_alpha   90.00
_cell.angle_beta   90.00
_cell.angle_gamma   90.00
#
_symmetry.space_group_name_H-M   'P 1'
#
loop_
_entity.id
_entity.type
_entity.pdbx_description
1 polymer ?
#
loop_
_entity_poly.entity_id
_entity_poly.type
_entity_poly.pdbx_seq_one_letter_code
_entity_poly.pdbx_strand_id
1 'polypeptide(L)'
;MSTQRDDLKAKLLAQAEAAIDKLLSDERVSEQMTLSEIEAVVGESEADFRQRTLEEIIAMQQENAKTCPLCGSQLRNKGKRKKRVVTLRGESEIERTYYHQG
;
A
#
# COMPACT_ATOMS: atom_id res chain seq x y z
N MET A 1 -22.26 1.98 4.15
CA MET A 1 -21.07 2.74 3.68
C MET A 1 -20.02 3.00 4.77
N SER A 2 -20.26 2.64 6.04
CA SER A 2 -19.25 2.75 7.13
C SER A 2 -18.24 1.60 7.11
N THR A 3 -18.72 0.38 6.90
CA THR A 3 -17.95 -0.86 7.11
C THR A 3 -16.67 -0.95 6.29
N GLN A 4 -16.67 -0.65 4.98
CA GLN A 4 -15.45 -0.74 4.16
C GLN A 4 -14.34 0.24 4.60
N ARG A 5 -14.71 1.42 5.11
CA ARG A 5 -13.73 2.38 5.65
C ARG A 5 -13.23 1.97 7.03
N ASP A 6 -14.11 1.42 7.85
CA ASP A 6 -13.77 0.91 9.17
C ASP A 6 -12.84 -0.32 9.06
N ASP A 7 -13.11 -1.22 8.11
CA ASP A 7 -12.27 -2.38 7.79
C ASP A 7 -10.89 -1.94 7.26
N LEU A 8 -10.86 -0.95 6.36
CA LEU A 8 -9.61 -0.37 5.88
C LEU A 8 -8.83 0.28 7.02
N LYS A 9 -9.50 1.04 7.91
CA LYS A 9 -8.86 1.65 9.07
C LYS A 9 -8.25 0.59 9.99
N ALA A 10 -8.98 -0.47 10.31
CA ALA A 10 -8.49 -1.57 11.14
C ALA A 10 -7.25 -2.23 10.52
N LYS A 11 -7.27 -2.46 9.20
CA LYS A 11 -6.14 -3.02 8.46
C LYS A 11 -4.92 -2.10 8.47
N LEU A 12 -5.11 -0.80 8.26
CA LEU A 12 -4.01 0.18 8.28
C LEU A 12 -3.43 0.35 9.68
N LEU A 13 -4.25 0.30 10.73
CA LEU A 13 -3.76 0.33 12.12
C LEU A 13 -2.89 -0.91 12.42
N ALA A 14 -3.34 -2.11 12.05
CA ALA A 14 -2.55 -3.33 12.22
C ALA A 14 -1.23 -3.28 11.42
N GLN A 15 -1.25 -2.69 10.22
CA GLN A 15 -0.02 -2.49 9.44
C GLN A 15 0.93 -1.47 10.07
N ALA A 16 0.40 -0.40 10.66
CA ALA A 16 1.20 0.61 11.34
C ALA A 16 1.85 0.04 12.61
N GLU A 17 1.08 -0.72 13.41
CA GLU A 17 1.58 -1.42 14.59
C GLU A 17 2.71 -2.38 14.22
N ALA A 18 2.50 -3.24 13.21
CA ALA A 18 3.54 -4.15 12.74
C ALA A 18 4.79 -3.43 12.19
N ALA A 19 4.64 -2.25 11.58
CA ALA A 19 5.78 -1.44 11.12
C ALA A 19 6.55 -0.84 12.30
N ILE A 20 5.85 -0.39 13.35
CA ILE A 20 6.47 0.11 14.58
C ILE A 20 7.19 -1.03 15.31
N ASP A 21 6.56 -2.20 15.43
CA ASP A 21 7.19 -3.36 16.07
C ASP A 21 8.48 -3.78 15.34
N LYS A 22 8.44 -3.81 14.00
CA LYS A 22 9.61 -4.09 13.17
C LYS A 22 10.70 -3.04 13.38
N LEU A 23 10.34 -1.75 13.39
CA LEU A 23 11.27 -0.65 13.63
C LEU A 23 11.96 -0.79 15.00
N LEU A 24 11.17 -1.03 16.06
CA LEU A 24 11.69 -1.13 17.43
C LEU A 24 12.46 -2.42 17.70
N SER A 25 12.23 -3.46 16.90
CA SER A 25 12.97 -4.73 16.97
C SER A 25 14.23 -4.73 16.10
N ASP A 26 14.49 -3.66 15.36
CA ASP A 26 15.66 -3.55 14.49
C ASP A 26 16.93 -3.33 15.35
N GLU A 27 17.90 -4.23 15.23
CA GLU A 27 19.14 -4.19 16.02
C GLU A 27 19.98 -2.93 15.78
N ARG A 28 19.73 -2.20 14.68
CA ARG A 28 20.38 -0.91 14.39
C ARG A 28 19.86 0.21 15.28
N VAL A 29 18.65 0.07 15.84
CA VAL A 29 18.08 1.06 16.75
C VAL A 29 18.84 1.04 18.07
N SER A 30 19.53 2.15 18.35
CA SER A 30 20.33 2.31 19.57
C SER A 30 20.34 3.76 20.04
N GLU A 31 20.75 3.99 21.28
CA GLU A 31 20.81 5.33 21.87
C GLU A 31 21.87 6.25 21.24
N GLN A 32 22.81 5.69 20.46
CA GLN A 32 23.95 6.41 19.89
C GLN A 32 23.98 6.35 18.36
N MET A 33 22.84 6.64 17.73
CA MET A 33 22.75 6.74 16.27
C MET A 33 23.06 8.16 15.78
N THR A 34 23.71 8.24 14.63
CA THR A 34 23.78 9.47 13.84
C THR A 34 22.43 9.78 13.19
N LEU A 35 22.21 11.03 12.79
CA LEU A 35 20.99 11.43 12.09
C LEU A 35 20.74 10.59 10.83
N SER A 36 21.78 10.29 10.05
CA SER A 36 21.64 9.49 8.82
C SER A 36 21.27 8.04 9.09
N GLU A 37 21.74 7.45 10.19
CA GLU A 37 21.34 6.10 10.60
C GLU A 37 19.88 6.06 11.07
N ILE A 38 19.45 7.08 11.81
CA ILE A 38 18.05 7.24 12.21
C ILE A 38 17.17 7.34 10.95
N GLU A 39 17.55 8.20 10.00
CA GLU A 39 16.82 8.37 8.74
C GLU A 39 16.76 7.08 7.92
N ALA A 40 17.83 6.28 7.89
CA ALA A 40 17.84 5.01 7.18
C ALA A 40 16.84 4.01 7.78
N VAL A 41 16.91 3.81 9.10
CA VAL A 41 16.08 2.82 9.80
C VAL A 41 14.60 3.22 9.81
N VAL A 42 14.32 4.51 10.04
CA VAL A 42 12.96 5.06 9.94
C VAL A 42 12.44 5.03 8.50
N GLY A 43 13.30 5.37 7.52
CA GLY A 43 12.94 5.45 6.11
C GLY A 43 12.53 4.10 5.51
N GLU A 44 13.19 3.01 5.91
CA GLU A 44 12.80 1.65 5.50
C GLU A 44 11.38 1.29 5.99
N SER A 45 11.09 1.59 7.26
CA SER A 45 9.77 1.33 7.85
C SER A 45 8.68 2.23 7.24
N GLU A 46 8.99 3.49 6.95
CA GLU A 46 8.11 4.43 6.24
C GLU A 46 7.78 3.92 4.83
N ALA A 47 8.80 3.50 4.08
CA ALA A 47 8.63 3.05 2.71
C ALA A 47 7.72 1.82 2.62
N ASP A 48 7.92 0.84 3.52
CA ASP A 48 7.09 -0.35 3.61
C ASP A 48 5.62 -0.01 3.93
N PHE A 49 5.39 0.82 4.95
CA PHE A 49 4.03 1.23 5.34
C PHE A 49 3.33 2.04 4.24
N ARG A 50 4.05 2.97 3.61
CA ARG A 50 3.57 3.77 2.48
C ARG A 50 3.13 2.89 1.32
N GLN A 51 3.97 1.91 0.94
CA GLN A 51 3.68 1.01 -0.18
C GLN A 51 2.40 0.21 0.07
N ARG A 52 2.27 -0.40 1.25
CA ARG A 52 1.07 -1.18 1.60
C ARG A 52 -0.19 -0.32 1.62
N THR A 53 -0.11 0.87 2.21
CA THR A 53 -1.23 1.82 2.24
C THR A 53 -1.70 2.19 0.83
N LEU A 54 -0.76 2.42 -0.08
CA LEU A 54 -1.07 2.72 -1.49
C LEU A 54 -1.82 1.56 -2.15
N GLU A 55 -1.36 0.34 -1.95
CA GLU A 55 -1.98 -0.86 -2.51
C GLU A 55 -3.40 -1.09 -1.97
N GLU A 56 -3.63 -0.88 -0.67
CA GLU A 56 -4.96 -1.02 -0.06
C GLU A 56 -5.96 0.03 -0.60
N ILE A 57 -5.52 1.28 -0.76
CA ILE A 57 -6.38 2.34 -1.32
C ILE A 57 -6.71 2.05 -2.78
N ILE A 58 -5.73 1.60 -3.57
CA ILE A 58 -5.94 1.20 -4.96
C ILE A 58 -6.92 0.04 -5.04
N ALA A 59 -6.76 -0.99 -4.19
CA ALA A 59 -7.66 -2.14 -4.15
C ALA A 59 -9.09 -1.73 -3.80
N MET A 60 -9.28 -0.88 -2.78
CA MET A 60 -10.59 -0.35 -2.40
C MET A 60 -11.26 0.42 -3.56
N GLN A 61 -10.50 1.23 -4.31
CA GLN A 61 -11.04 1.92 -5.49
C GLN A 61 -11.44 0.94 -6.61
N GLN A 62 -10.66 -0.12 -6.80
CA GLN A 62 -10.92 -1.14 -7.82
C GLN A 62 -12.14 -2.01 -7.50
N GLU A 63 -12.35 -2.39 -6.25
CA GLU A 63 -13.54 -3.15 -5.83
C GLU A 63 -14.86 -2.41 -6.09
N ASN A 64 -14.80 -1.07 -6.00
CA ASN A 64 -15.93 -0.21 -6.30
C ASN A 64 -16.19 -0.06 -7.81
N ALA A 65 -15.18 -0.29 -8.66
CA ALA A 65 -15.29 -0.20 -10.11
C ALA A 65 -15.72 -1.56 -10.74
N LYS A 66 -17.02 -1.87 -10.68
CA LYS A 66 -17.57 -3.11 -11.27
C LYS A 66 -17.90 -3.01 -12.76
N THR A 67 -17.95 -1.80 -13.31
CA THR A 67 -18.35 -1.50 -14.68
C THR A 67 -17.34 -0.57 -15.35
N CYS A 68 -17.17 -0.72 -16.67
CA CYS A 68 -16.30 0.15 -17.44
C CYS A 68 -16.96 1.53 -17.58
N PRO A 69 -16.28 2.63 -17.19
CA PRO A 69 -16.87 3.97 -17.28
C PRO A 69 -17.05 4.47 -18.73
N LEU A 70 -16.40 3.82 -19.72
CA LEU A 70 -16.48 4.20 -21.13
C LEU A 70 -17.62 3.49 -21.88
N CYS A 71 -17.93 2.23 -21.53
CA CYS A 71 -18.89 1.41 -22.28
C CYS A 71 -19.98 0.75 -21.43
N GLY A 72 -19.92 0.88 -20.10
CA GLY A 72 -20.89 0.30 -19.17
C GLY A 72 -20.78 -1.22 -18.94
N SER A 73 -19.99 -1.94 -19.74
CA SER A 73 -19.82 -3.40 -19.62
C SER A 73 -19.21 -3.81 -18.27
N GLN A 74 -19.59 -4.99 -17.78
CA GLN A 74 -18.99 -5.56 -16.58
C GLN A 74 -17.50 -5.83 -16.79
N LEU A 75 -16.69 -5.42 -15.82
CA LEU A 75 -15.25 -5.63 -15.84
C LEU A 75 -14.91 -7.02 -15.29
N ARG A 76 -14.28 -7.87 -16.11
CA ARG A 76 -13.87 -9.21 -15.67
C ARG A 76 -12.48 -9.17 -15.06
N ASN A 77 -12.38 -9.63 -13.81
CA ASN A 77 -11.15 -9.71 -13.05
C ASN A 77 -10.18 -10.73 -13.68
N LYS A 78 -8.94 -10.32 -13.94
CA LYS A 78 -7.84 -11.11 -14.54
C LYS A 78 -6.74 -11.48 -13.53
N GLY A 79 -7.02 -11.30 -12.25
CA GLY A 79 -6.07 -11.48 -11.16
C GLY A 79 -5.18 -10.27 -10.90
N LYS A 80 -4.34 -10.41 -9.88
CA LYS A 80 -3.37 -9.39 -9.48
C LYS A 80 -2.08 -9.52 -10.28
N ARG A 81 -1.47 -8.40 -10.66
CA ARG A 81 -0.12 -8.38 -11.25
C ARG A 81 0.67 -7.19 -10.72
N LYS A 82 1.97 -7.39 -10.58
CA LYS A 82 2.93 -6.33 -10.28
C LYS A 82 3.12 -5.42 -11.49
N LYS A 83 3.25 -4.11 -11.26
CA LYS A 83 3.61 -3.14 -12.29
C LYS A 83 4.47 -2.03 -11.70
N ARG A 84 5.54 -1.70 -12.41
CA ARG A 84 6.32 -0.47 -12.15
C ARG A 84 5.55 0.74 -12.66
N VAL A 85 5.35 1.71 -11.78
CA VAL A 85 4.69 2.98 -12.07
C VAL A 85 5.58 4.13 -11.61
N VAL A 86 5.55 5.23 -12.35
CA VAL A 86 6.18 6.48 -11.90
C VAL A 86 5.16 7.20 -11.03
N THR A 87 5.54 7.49 -9.80
CA THR A 87 4.74 8.26 -8.84
C THR A 87 5.38 9.63 -8.62
N LEU A 88 4.69 10.51 -7.88
CA LEU A 88 5.25 11.79 -7.45
C LEU A 88 6.52 11.63 -6.56
N ARG A 89 6.74 10.43 -6.01
CA ARG A 89 7.91 10.10 -5.17
C ARG A 89 8.93 9.22 -5.89
N GLY A 90 8.88 9.17 -7.22
CA GLY A 90 9.75 8.34 -8.05
C GLY A 90 9.11 7.01 -8.46
N GLU A 91 9.92 6.09 -8.98
CA GLU A 91 9.45 4.77 -9.41
C GLU A 91 8.99 3.93 -8.21
N SER A 92 7.88 3.22 -8.36
CA SER A 92 7.36 2.29 -7.36
C SER A 92 6.76 1.08 -8.05
N GLU A 93 6.96 -0.11 -7.47
CA GLU A 93 6.29 -1.33 -7.90
C GLU A 93 5.01 -1.48 -7.10
N ILE A 94 3.84 -1.58 -7.75
CA ILE A 94 2.56 -1.82 -7.08
C ILE A 94 1.96 -3.13 -7.54
N GLU A 95 1.35 -3.89 -6.62
CA GLU A 95 0.46 -4.99 -6.99
C GLU A 95 -0.99 -4.49 -7.07
N ARG A 96 -1.66 -4.72 -8.21
CA ARG A 96 -3.06 -4.33 -8.40
C ARG A 96 -3.83 -5.34 -9.23
N THR A 97 -5.15 -5.34 -9.09
CA THR A 97 -6.05 -6.18 -9.89
C THR A 97 -6.18 -5.60 -11.30
N TYR A 98 -6.11 -6.47 -12.30
CA TYR A 98 -6.33 -6.11 -13.70
C TYR A 98 -7.73 -6.53 -14.13
N TYR A 99 -8.39 -5.66 -14.87
CA TYR A 99 -9.71 -5.92 -15.45
C TYR A 99 -9.65 -5.78 -16.97
N HIS A 100 -10.51 -6.52 -17.66
CA HIS A 100 -10.74 -6.38 -19.10
C HIS A 100 -12.25 -6.33 -19.37
N GLN A 101 -12.61 -5.74 -20.51
CA GLN A 101 -13.97 -5.83 -21.04
C GLN A 101 -14.22 -7.28 -21.47
N GLY A 102 -15.38 -7.82 -21.06
CA GLY A 102 -15.89 -9.12 -21.52
C GLY A 102 -16.57 -9.02 -22.86
#